data_AF-V5F0S9-F1
#
_entry.id   AF-V5F0S9-F1
#
_cell.length_a   1.000
_cell.length_b   1.000
_cell.length_c   1.000
_cell.angle_alpha   90.00
_cell.angle_beta   90.00
_cell.angle_gamma   90.00
#
_symmetry.space_group_name_H-M   'P 1'
#
loop_
_entity.id
_entity.type
_entity.pdbx_description
1 polymer ?
#
loop_
_entity_poly.entity_id
_entity_poly.type
_entity_poly.pdbx_seq_one_letter_code
_entity_poly.pdbx_strand_id
1 'polypeptide(L)'
;MTNGTNDHELTSANLAAAGGKSIPDYLREAFPEADTSQAANVASSSKKGLYETLSGKPLPEKGSVIPSPSPPDDDEEGRDLYETPFYIKVRGKGKGKAVLFEKGRSSVAQIHEWAAQMNVEDPVFTHTSSGAAHLLAFTVTVNFDGLIATSPRSAGSIKDAKELACADLAEQILLRNRDVFRLKA
;
A
#
# COMPACT_ATOMS: atom_id res chain seq x y z
N MET A 1 7.75 4.86 -48.31
CA MET A 1 8.79 5.19 -47.32
C MET A 1 8.53 6.61 -46.81
N THR A 2 9.21 7.04 -45.73
CA THR A 2 9.25 8.42 -45.19
C THR A 2 7.89 9.10 -44.96
N ASN A 3 7.32 8.89 -43.77
CA ASN A 3 6.33 9.77 -43.13
C ASN A 3 6.57 9.69 -41.61
N GLY A 4 7.43 10.56 -41.07
CA GLY A 4 7.84 10.49 -39.65
C GLY A 4 8.86 11.54 -39.18
N THR A 5 9.14 12.57 -40.01
CA THR A 5 10.06 13.68 -39.71
C THR A 5 9.32 14.95 -39.27
N ASN A 6 8.14 15.20 -39.85
CA ASN A 6 7.45 16.49 -39.77
C ASN A 6 6.95 16.82 -38.35
N ASP A 7 6.55 15.80 -37.58
CA ASP A 7 6.01 15.98 -36.22
C ASP A 7 7.08 16.49 -35.23
N HIS A 8 8.35 16.14 -35.46
CA HIS A 8 9.47 16.60 -34.66
C HIS A 8 9.81 18.08 -34.93
N GLU A 9 9.69 18.52 -36.18
CA GLU A 9 9.90 19.93 -36.58
C GLU A 9 8.79 20.82 -36.01
N LEU A 10 7.52 20.40 -36.10
CA LEU A 10 6.39 21.11 -35.47
C LEU A 10 6.52 21.18 -33.94
N THR A 11 6.95 20.09 -33.29
CA THR A 11 7.12 20.06 -31.82
C THR A 11 8.26 20.96 -31.36
N SER A 12 9.40 20.97 -32.07
CA SER A 12 10.55 21.81 -31.74
C SER A 12 10.32 23.30 -32.04
N ALA A 13 9.59 23.63 -33.11
CA ALA A 13 9.17 25.01 -33.38
C ALA A 13 8.27 25.59 -32.27
N ASN A 14 7.31 24.80 -31.76
CA ASN A 14 6.44 25.21 -30.67
C ASN A 14 7.20 25.40 -29.34
N LEU A 15 8.19 24.56 -29.05
CA LEU A 15 9.06 24.74 -27.88
C LEU A 15 9.87 26.05 -27.95
N ALA A 16 10.44 26.36 -29.12
CA ALA A 16 11.18 27.60 -29.33
C ALA A 16 10.28 28.84 -29.22
N ALA A 17 9.06 28.79 -29.80
CA ALA A 17 8.09 29.88 -29.73
C ALA A 17 7.60 30.18 -28.29
N ALA A 18 7.62 29.18 -27.40
CA ALA A 18 7.31 29.34 -25.99
C ALA A 18 8.48 29.91 -25.15
N GLY A 19 9.62 30.23 -25.76
CA GLY A 19 10.85 30.63 -25.05
C GLY A 19 11.54 29.47 -24.34
N GLY A 20 11.16 28.21 -24.64
CA GLY A 20 11.79 27.01 -24.11
C GLY A 20 13.17 26.78 -24.72
N LYS A 21 14.11 26.34 -23.89
CA LYS A 21 15.41 25.82 -24.36
C LYS A 21 15.17 24.58 -25.22
N SER A 22 15.94 24.41 -26.30
CA SER A 22 15.81 23.21 -27.14
C SER A 22 16.20 21.96 -26.34
N ILE A 23 15.68 20.79 -26.71
CA ILE A 23 16.02 19.52 -26.03
C ILE A 23 17.56 19.28 -26.03
N PRO A 24 18.30 19.51 -27.13
CA PRO A 24 19.76 19.49 -27.12
C PRO A 24 20.42 20.45 -26.12
N ASP A 25 19.90 21.68 -25.96
CA ASP A 25 20.49 22.66 -25.05
C ASP A 25 20.20 22.33 -23.59
N TYR A 26 18.98 21.87 -23.29
CA TYR A 26 18.61 21.36 -21.96
C TYR A 26 19.51 20.18 -21.55
N LEU A 27 19.82 19.27 -22.47
CA LEU A 27 20.70 18.13 -22.18
C LEU A 27 22.15 18.57 -21.88
N ARG A 28 22.70 19.56 -22.60
CA ARG A 28 24.04 20.11 -22.28
C ARG A 28 24.10 20.87 -20.95
N GLU A 29 22.98 21.45 -20.52
CA GLU A 29 22.90 22.21 -19.25
C GLU A 29 22.58 21.33 -18.04
N ALA A 30 21.77 20.28 -18.22
CA ALA A 30 21.49 19.28 -17.20
C ALA A 30 22.67 18.29 -17.00
N PHE A 31 23.43 18.04 -18.07
CA PHE A 31 24.61 17.18 -18.07
C PHE A 31 25.78 17.90 -18.76
N PRO A 32 26.38 18.95 -18.14
CA PRO A 32 27.66 19.46 -18.60
C PRO A 32 28.67 18.32 -18.56
N GLU A 33 29.41 18.10 -19.64
CA GLU A 33 30.32 16.95 -19.75
C GLU A 33 31.40 17.04 -18.66
N ALA A 34 31.24 16.19 -17.65
CA ALA A 34 32.19 16.07 -16.56
C ALA A 34 33.44 15.38 -17.08
N ASP A 35 34.47 16.19 -17.36
CA ASP A 35 35.81 15.77 -17.74
C ASP A 35 36.27 14.62 -16.82
N THR A 36 36.43 13.41 -17.36
CA THR A 36 36.49 12.18 -16.56
C THR A 36 37.87 11.99 -15.93
N SER A 37 38.19 12.83 -14.96
CA SER A 37 39.41 12.80 -14.14
C SER A 37 39.15 13.46 -12.78
N GLN A 38 39.41 12.70 -11.70
CA GLN A 38 39.26 13.09 -10.28
C GLN A 38 37.84 13.38 -9.76
N ALA A 39 37.18 12.35 -9.22
CA ALA A 39 36.13 12.50 -8.19
C ALA A 39 36.01 11.26 -7.27
N ALA A 40 37.15 10.71 -6.81
CA ALA A 40 37.13 9.67 -5.79
C ALA A 40 36.99 10.30 -4.38
N ASN A 41 35.98 9.85 -3.63
CA ASN A 41 35.58 10.30 -2.29
C ASN A 41 34.96 11.72 -2.21
N VAL A 42 33.75 11.79 -1.66
CA VAL A 42 33.39 12.48 -0.38
C VAL A 42 31.97 12.04 0.00
N ALA A 43 31.63 12.03 1.29
CA ALA A 43 30.36 11.52 1.81
C ALA A 43 29.35 12.63 2.18
N SER A 44 28.07 12.26 2.28
CA SER A 44 26.99 12.86 3.11
C SER A 44 26.84 14.40 3.20
N SER A 45 25.67 14.94 2.82
CA SER A 45 24.60 15.29 3.80
C SER A 45 23.43 16.18 3.30
N SER A 46 22.23 15.86 3.79
CA SER A 46 21.11 16.71 4.25
C SER A 46 20.81 18.13 3.69
N LYS A 47 19.64 18.29 3.05
CA LYS A 47 18.57 19.34 3.24
C LYS A 47 17.37 18.98 2.32
N LYS A 48 16.07 19.12 2.63
CA LYS A 48 15.18 20.13 3.28
C LYS A 48 14.65 21.27 2.36
N GLY A 49 13.35 21.21 2.00
CA GLY A 49 12.43 22.37 1.98
C GLY A 49 11.65 22.71 0.69
N LEU A 50 10.30 22.71 0.77
CA LEU A 50 9.27 23.40 -0.08
C LEU A 50 9.31 23.11 -1.61
N TYR A 51 8.31 23.33 -2.48
CA TYR A 51 7.02 24.07 -2.55
C TYR A 51 6.10 23.34 -3.59
N GLU A 52 4.81 23.60 -3.89
CA GLU A 52 3.71 24.41 -3.29
C GLU A 52 2.31 23.86 -3.76
N THR A 53 1.21 24.55 -3.44
CA THR A 53 -0.18 24.22 -3.85
C THR A 53 -0.59 24.70 -5.25
N LEU A 54 -1.51 23.95 -5.90
CA LEU A 54 -2.58 24.54 -6.73
C LEU A 54 -3.92 23.80 -6.53
N SER A 55 -5.03 24.49 -6.85
CA SER A 55 -6.42 24.07 -6.58
C SER A 55 -7.26 24.12 -7.87
N GLY A 56 -8.26 23.24 -7.99
CA GLY A 56 -9.16 23.19 -9.15
C GLY A 56 -10.35 22.24 -9.02
N LYS A 57 -11.54 22.80 -8.76
CA LYS A 57 -12.87 22.18 -8.93
C LYS A 57 -13.73 23.17 -9.74
N PRO A 58 -14.61 22.71 -10.64
CA PRO A 58 -15.98 22.43 -10.19
C PRO A 58 -16.68 21.21 -10.85
N LEU A 59 -17.89 20.96 -10.35
CA LEU A 59 -18.96 20.07 -10.85
C LEU A 59 -19.84 20.83 -11.91
N PRO A 60 -20.98 20.31 -12.44
CA PRO A 60 -21.59 18.95 -12.35
C PRO A 60 -22.08 18.38 -13.71
N GLU A 61 -22.63 17.15 -13.72
CA GLU A 61 -24.06 16.86 -14.04
C GLU A 61 -24.38 15.40 -14.47
N LYS A 62 -25.68 15.05 -14.30
CA LYS A 62 -26.48 14.02 -14.99
C LYS A 62 -25.89 12.59 -15.12
N GLY A 63 -26.35 11.72 -14.21
CA GLY A 63 -26.16 10.28 -14.32
C GLY A 63 -27.07 9.60 -15.35
N SER A 64 -26.82 8.32 -15.58
CA SER A 64 -27.71 7.38 -16.25
C SER A 64 -27.88 6.14 -15.36
N VAL A 65 -29.10 5.62 -15.25
CA VAL A 65 -29.39 4.41 -14.48
C VAL A 65 -29.03 3.20 -15.35
N ILE A 66 -28.07 2.40 -14.91
CA ILE A 66 -27.76 1.09 -15.46
C ILE A 66 -28.05 0.06 -14.35
N PRO A 67 -28.76 -1.05 -14.63
CA PRO A 67 -29.16 -1.99 -13.58
C PRO A 67 -27.98 -2.59 -12.82
N SER A 68 -28.14 -2.80 -11.52
CA SER A 68 -27.18 -3.56 -10.72
C SER A 68 -27.09 -4.98 -11.26
N PRO A 69 -25.91 -5.50 -11.63
CA PRO A 69 -25.71 -6.93 -11.58
C PRO A 69 -25.86 -7.37 -10.11
N SER A 70 -26.56 -8.47 -9.87
CA SER A 70 -26.50 -9.14 -8.57
C SER A 70 -25.05 -9.60 -8.34
N PRO A 71 -24.54 -9.60 -7.09
CA PRO A 71 -23.34 -10.35 -6.76
C PRO A 71 -23.54 -11.82 -7.17
N PRO A 72 -22.51 -12.52 -7.67
CA PRO A 72 -22.55 -13.97 -7.75
C PRO A 72 -22.66 -14.57 -6.34
N ASP A 73 -23.08 -15.83 -6.25
CA ASP A 73 -23.21 -16.53 -4.97
C ASP A 73 -21.82 -16.79 -4.34
N ASP A 74 -21.30 -15.81 -3.59
CA ASP A 74 -20.10 -15.97 -2.75
C ASP A 74 -20.29 -17.15 -1.78
N ASP A 75 -19.30 -18.03 -1.71
CA ASP A 75 -19.32 -19.29 -0.96
C ASP A 75 -19.73 -19.08 0.51
N GLU A 76 -20.76 -19.80 0.99
CA GLU A 76 -21.29 -19.62 2.35
C GLU A 76 -20.21 -19.82 3.43
N GLU A 77 -19.36 -20.84 3.24
CA GLU A 77 -18.25 -21.16 4.15
C GLU A 77 -17.20 -20.03 4.25
N GLY A 78 -17.13 -19.17 3.23
CA GLY A 78 -16.31 -17.95 3.23
C GLY A 78 -16.94 -16.76 3.96
N ARG A 79 -18.25 -16.79 4.26
CA ARG A 79 -18.96 -15.73 5.02
C ARG A 79 -18.92 -15.98 6.52
N ASP A 80 -19.12 -17.22 6.96
CA ASP A 80 -19.01 -17.70 8.36
C ASP A 80 -17.76 -17.17 9.09
N LEU A 81 -16.63 -17.14 8.38
CA LEU A 81 -15.34 -16.70 8.92
C LEU A 81 -15.29 -15.23 9.36
N TYR A 82 -16.13 -14.37 8.78
CA TYR A 82 -16.11 -12.92 9.05
C TYR A 82 -17.25 -12.46 9.97
N GLU A 83 -18.26 -13.31 10.18
CA GLU A 83 -19.21 -13.17 11.29
C GLU A 83 -18.62 -13.68 12.63
N THR A 84 -17.55 -14.48 12.57
CA THR A 84 -16.77 -14.90 13.75
C THR A 84 -16.14 -13.68 14.46
N PRO A 85 -16.27 -13.54 15.79
CA PRO A 85 -15.63 -12.46 16.53
C PRO A 85 -14.09 -12.50 16.45
N PHE A 86 -13.51 -11.38 16.01
CA PHE A 86 -12.07 -11.15 16.00
C PHE A 86 -11.53 -10.99 17.42
N TYR A 87 -12.26 -10.27 18.29
CA TYR A 87 -12.04 -10.30 19.75
C TYR A 87 -13.29 -9.91 20.56
N ILE A 88 -13.27 -10.19 21.88
CA ILE A 88 -14.36 -9.87 22.82
C ILE A 88 -13.92 -8.76 23.78
N LYS A 89 -14.39 -7.54 23.53
CA LYS A 89 -14.08 -6.33 24.30
C LYS A 89 -14.90 -6.27 25.58
N VAL A 90 -14.32 -6.72 26.70
CA VAL A 90 -14.93 -6.59 28.03
C VAL A 90 -14.65 -5.21 28.63
N ARG A 91 -15.66 -4.56 29.21
CA ARG A 91 -15.47 -3.38 30.08
C ARG A 91 -16.29 -3.49 31.35
N GLY A 92 -15.62 -3.33 32.49
CA GLY A 92 -16.23 -3.49 33.81
C GLY A 92 -16.75 -4.91 34.04
N LYS A 93 -17.83 -5.03 34.83
CA LYS A 93 -18.47 -6.32 35.19
C LYS A 93 -19.56 -6.76 34.20
N GLY A 94 -19.59 -6.21 32.98
CA GLY A 94 -20.61 -6.50 31.97
C GLY A 94 -20.26 -7.67 31.04
N LYS A 95 -21.25 -8.14 30.27
CA LYS A 95 -20.98 -9.02 29.10
C LYS A 95 -20.11 -8.25 28.10
N GLY A 96 -19.07 -8.90 27.56
CA GLY A 96 -18.19 -8.28 26.57
C GLY A 96 -18.89 -8.06 25.22
N LYS A 97 -18.49 -7.01 24.50
CA LYS A 97 -18.93 -6.76 23.13
C LYS A 97 -18.04 -7.50 22.14
N ALA A 98 -18.62 -8.28 21.23
CA ALA A 98 -17.91 -8.82 20.09
C ALA A 98 -17.47 -7.70 19.12
N VAL A 99 -16.23 -7.78 18.66
CA VAL A 99 -15.67 -6.96 17.58
C VAL A 99 -15.35 -7.90 16.42
N LEU A 100 -15.87 -7.59 15.24
CA LEU A 100 -15.65 -8.35 14.00
C LEU A 100 -14.45 -7.78 13.23
N PHE A 101 -13.94 -8.53 12.26
CA PHE A 101 -12.88 -8.06 11.37
C PHE A 101 -13.46 -7.41 10.11
N GLU A 102 -13.05 -6.18 9.81
CA GLU A 102 -13.50 -5.40 8.65
C GLU A 102 -12.50 -5.53 7.49
N LYS A 103 -12.81 -6.33 6.46
CA LYS A 103 -12.00 -6.46 5.22
C LYS A 103 -11.70 -5.11 4.52
N GLY A 104 -12.56 -4.10 4.71
CA GLY A 104 -12.40 -2.76 4.13
C GLY A 104 -11.44 -1.84 4.90
N ARG A 105 -10.84 -2.31 6.00
CA ARG A 105 -9.88 -1.57 6.82
C ARG A 105 -8.48 -2.19 6.74
N SER A 106 -7.47 -1.39 7.07
CA SER A 106 -6.10 -1.85 7.29
C SER A 106 -6.08 -3.01 8.30
N SER A 107 -5.50 -4.15 7.90
CA SER A 107 -5.32 -5.31 8.75
C SER A 107 -4.31 -5.01 9.85
N VAL A 108 -3.25 -4.24 9.51
CA VAL A 108 -2.23 -3.76 10.45
C VAL A 108 -2.88 -2.94 11.57
N ALA A 109 -3.77 -2.00 11.22
CA ALA A 109 -4.44 -1.16 12.21
C ALA A 109 -5.38 -1.95 13.13
N GLN A 110 -6.09 -2.95 12.60
CA GLN A 110 -7.01 -3.78 13.38
C GLN A 110 -6.29 -4.70 14.38
N ILE A 111 -5.11 -5.21 14.03
CA ILE A 111 -4.29 -6.02 14.96
C ILE A 111 -3.70 -5.15 16.07
N HIS A 112 -3.21 -3.94 15.78
CA HIS A 112 -2.80 -2.99 16.83
C HIS A 112 -3.96 -2.52 17.71
N GLU A 113 -5.18 -2.33 17.16
CA GLU A 113 -6.36 -2.08 18.02
C GLU A 113 -6.61 -3.30 18.92
N TRP A 114 -6.62 -4.52 18.39
CA TRP A 114 -6.83 -5.73 19.19
C TRP A 114 -5.81 -5.85 20.34
N ALA A 115 -4.52 -5.65 20.05
CA ALA A 115 -3.44 -5.60 21.05
C ALA A 115 -3.76 -4.62 22.19
N ALA A 116 -4.05 -3.37 21.84
CA ALA A 116 -4.33 -2.30 22.78
C ALA A 116 -5.66 -2.46 23.56
N GLN A 117 -6.67 -3.12 22.99
CA GLN A 117 -7.97 -3.33 23.67
C GLN A 117 -8.00 -4.59 24.55
N MET A 118 -7.14 -5.58 24.28
CA MET A 118 -7.05 -6.82 25.06
C MET A 118 -5.82 -6.87 25.97
N ASN A 119 -4.98 -5.84 25.97
CA ASN A 119 -3.74 -5.74 26.76
C ASN A 119 -2.78 -6.92 26.47
N VAL A 120 -2.57 -7.19 25.18
CA VAL A 120 -1.59 -8.14 24.65
C VAL A 120 -0.36 -7.38 24.14
N GLU A 121 0.78 -8.05 24.00
CA GLU A 121 1.99 -7.44 23.43
C GLU A 121 1.79 -7.03 21.96
N ASP A 122 2.39 -5.91 21.53
CA ASP A 122 2.27 -5.40 20.16
C ASP A 122 2.85 -6.37 19.10
N PRO A 123 2.29 -6.41 17.87
CA PRO A 123 2.76 -7.28 16.80
C PRO A 123 4.20 -6.98 16.38
N VAL A 124 5.04 -8.01 16.43
CA VAL A 124 6.46 -7.94 16.07
C VAL A 124 6.62 -8.21 14.57
N PHE A 125 7.15 -7.24 13.83
CA PHE A 125 7.37 -7.32 12.39
C PHE A 125 8.85 -7.51 12.05
N THR A 126 9.17 -8.60 11.35
CA THR A 126 10.44 -8.75 10.62
C THR A 126 10.19 -8.57 9.12
N HIS A 127 11.18 -8.09 8.37
CA HIS A 127 11.04 -7.89 6.94
C HIS A 127 12.36 -8.13 6.21
N THR A 128 12.26 -8.60 4.98
CA THR A 128 13.38 -8.78 4.05
C THR A 128 13.07 -8.07 2.73
N SER A 129 14.11 -7.60 2.06
CA SER A 129 14.04 -7.00 0.73
C SER A 129 14.96 -7.75 -0.23
N SER A 130 14.54 -7.83 -1.49
CA SER A 130 15.22 -8.59 -2.53
C SER A 130 14.99 -7.93 -3.90
N GLY A 131 15.72 -8.37 -4.94
CA GLY A 131 15.64 -7.79 -6.28
C GLY A 131 16.56 -6.57 -6.48
N ALA A 132 16.37 -5.89 -7.60
CA ALA A 132 17.17 -4.71 -7.96
C ALA A 132 16.65 -3.45 -7.23
N ALA A 133 17.50 -2.44 -7.04
CA ALA A 133 17.13 -1.22 -6.31
C ALA A 133 15.93 -0.44 -6.91
N HIS A 134 15.63 -0.63 -8.19
CA HIS A 134 14.48 -0.05 -8.90
C HIS A 134 13.25 -0.98 -8.96
N LEU A 135 13.38 -2.24 -8.52
CA LEU A 135 12.35 -3.28 -8.49
C LEU A 135 12.53 -4.13 -7.22
N LEU A 136 12.41 -3.48 -6.05
CA LEU A 136 12.54 -4.14 -4.77
C LEU A 136 11.27 -4.94 -4.42
N ALA A 137 11.45 -6.22 -4.15
CA ALA A 137 10.43 -7.13 -3.68
C ALA A 137 10.59 -7.36 -2.17
N PHE A 138 9.56 -7.03 -1.40
CA PHE A 138 9.55 -7.09 0.06
C PHE A 138 8.72 -8.24 0.57
N THR A 139 9.26 -9.02 1.50
CA THR A 139 8.53 -10.04 2.27
C THR A 139 8.51 -9.63 3.74
N VAL A 140 7.37 -9.80 4.40
CA VAL A 140 7.17 -9.45 5.82
C VAL A 140 6.65 -10.66 6.56
N THR A 141 7.22 -10.92 7.74
CA THR A 141 6.69 -11.87 8.72
C THR A 141 6.23 -11.08 9.94
N VAL A 142 5.06 -11.44 10.47
CA VAL A 142 4.47 -10.86 11.68
C VAL A 142 4.21 -11.95 12.71
N ASN A 143 4.58 -11.69 13.96
CA ASN A 143 4.30 -12.55 15.11
C ASN A 143 3.38 -11.79 16.08
N PHE A 144 2.26 -12.40 16.47
CA PHE A 144 1.27 -11.84 17.40
C PHE A 144 0.47 -12.95 18.09
N ASP A 145 0.26 -12.87 19.40
CA ASP A 145 -0.60 -13.78 20.18
C ASP A 145 -0.35 -15.28 19.91
N GLY A 146 0.94 -15.64 19.75
CA GLY A 146 1.41 -17.00 19.47
C GLY A 146 1.24 -17.48 18.02
N LEU A 147 0.67 -16.65 17.13
CA LEU A 147 0.50 -16.93 15.70
C LEU A 147 1.57 -16.19 14.88
N ILE A 148 2.03 -16.83 13.80
CA ILE A 148 3.04 -16.27 12.88
C ILE A 148 2.51 -16.37 11.46
N ALA A 149 2.43 -15.21 10.79
CA ALA A 149 2.03 -15.10 9.38
C ALA A 149 3.17 -14.49 8.57
N THR A 150 3.26 -14.85 7.29
CA THR A 150 4.20 -14.26 6.34
C THR A 150 3.47 -13.87 5.07
N SER A 151 3.77 -12.68 4.53
CA SER A 151 3.16 -12.18 3.29
C SER A 151 3.28 -13.24 2.17
N PRO A 152 2.17 -13.82 1.66
CA PRO A 152 2.20 -15.02 0.82
C PRO A 152 2.80 -14.79 -0.57
N ARG A 153 2.98 -13.53 -0.95
CA ARG A 153 3.77 -13.07 -2.09
C ARG A 153 4.61 -11.88 -1.67
N SER A 154 5.78 -11.70 -2.26
CA SER A 154 6.56 -10.48 -2.07
C SER A 154 5.85 -9.30 -2.75
N ALA A 155 5.79 -8.16 -2.06
CA ALA A 155 5.12 -6.95 -2.54
C ALA A 155 6.11 -5.89 -3.01
N GLY A 156 5.66 -4.93 -3.83
CA GLY A 156 6.45 -3.78 -4.27
C GLY A 156 6.70 -2.71 -3.19
N SER A 157 6.18 -2.90 -1.97
CA SER A 157 6.40 -1.99 -0.83
C SER A 157 6.30 -2.71 0.50
N ILE A 158 7.12 -2.31 1.48
CA ILE A 158 7.05 -2.77 2.88
C ILE A 158 5.64 -2.58 3.46
N LYS A 159 4.93 -1.50 3.09
CA LYS A 159 3.56 -1.24 3.57
C LYS A 159 2.59 -2.31 3.08
N ASP A 160 2.64 -2.64 1.80
CA ASP A 160 1.76 -3.63 1.17
C ASP A 160 2.08 -5.04 1.69
N ALA A 161 3.37 -5.39 1.82
CA ALA A 161 3.79 -6.65 2.47
C ALA A 161 3.28 -6.76 3.92
N LYS A 162 3.27 -5.66 4.70
CA LYS A 162 2.68 -5.63 6.05
C LYS A 162 1.18 -5.87 6.05
N GLU A 163 0.41 -5.21 5.18
CA GLU A 163 -1.04 -5.43 5.09
C GLU A 163 -1.37 -6.87 4.65
N LEU A 164 -0.61 -7.44 3.70
CA LEU A 164 -0.76 -8.84 3.27
C LEU A 164 -0.44 -9.83 4.40
N ALA A 165 0.67 -9.62 5.14
CA ALA A 165 1.03 -10.48 6.28
C ALA A 165 0.02 -10.36 7.43
N CYS A 166 -0.53 -9.16 7.68
CA CYS A 166 -1.57 -8.96 8.69
C CYS A 166 -2.96 -9.46 8.25
N ALA A 167 -3.25 -9.53 6.95
CA ALA A 167 -4.48 -10.13 6.44
C ALA A 167 -4.47 -11.66 6.65
N ASP A 168 -3.38 -12.33 6.27
CA ASP A 168 -3.16 -13.77 6.54
C ASP A 168 -3.24 -14.06 8.04
N LEU A 169 -2.56 -13.26 8.87
CA LEU A 169 -2.66 -13.37 10.33
C LEU A 169 -4.11 -13.21 10.84
N ALA A 170 -4.87 -12.26 10.31
CA ALA A 170 -6.26 -12.05 10.69
C ALA A 170 -7.15 -13.27 10.35
N GLU A 171 -6.94 -13.92 9.20
CA GLU A 171 -7.64 -15.16 8.84
C GLU A 171 -7.26 -16.31 9.78
N GLN A 172 -5.98 -16.46 10.15
CA GLN A 172 -5.55 -17.44 11.17
C GLN A 172 -6.21 -17.19 12.54
N ILE A 173 -6.33 -15.92 12.96
CA ILE A 173 -7.00 -15.52 14.21
C ILE A 173 -8.49 -15.87 14.16
N LEU A 174 -9.18 -15.56 13.05
CA LEU A 174 -10.61 -15.86 12.86
C LEU A 174 -10.87 -17.37 12.86
N LEU A 175 -10.05 -18.17 12.17
CA LEU A 175 -10.12 -19.64 12.20
C LEU A 175 -9.99 -20.19 13.64
N ARG A 176 -8.94 -19.77 14.35
CA ARG A 176 -8.68 -20.16 15.75
C ARG A 176 -9.85 -19.77 16.67
N ASN A 177 -10.40 -18.57 16.50
CA ASN A 177 -11.53 -18.09 17.29
C ASN A 177 -12.83 -18.84 16.98
N ARG A 178 -13.12 -19.11 15.70
CA ARG A 178 -14.30 -19.86 15.24
C ARG A 178 -14.38 -21.21 15.95
N ASP A 179 -13.26 -21.92 15.99
CA ASP A 179 -13.20 -23.25 16.60
C ASP A 179 -13.33 -23.18 18.12
N VAL A 180 -12.75 -22.17 18.78
CA VAL A 180 -12.93 -21.87 20.21
C VAL A 180 -14.36 -21.47 20.58
N PHE A 181 -15.12 -20.85 19.66
CA PHE A 181 -16.53 -20.52 19.88
C PHE A 181 -17.47 -21.69 19.57
N ARG A 182 -17.21 -22.48 18.50
CA ARG A 182 -17.95 -23.73 18.22
C ARG A 182 -17.84 -24.75 19.35
N LEU A 183 -16.71 -24.78 20.07
CA LEU A 183 -16.52 -25.62 21.28
C LEU A 183 -17.24 -25.11 22.55
N LYS A 184 -18.01 -24.02 22.48
CA LYS A 184 -18.72 -23.39 23.62
C LYS A 184 -20.22 -23.18 23.38
N ALA A 185 -20.75 -23.72 22.28
CA ALA A 185 -22.17 -23.72 21.92
C ALA A 185 -22.83 -25.05 22.33
#